data_AF-A0A820KXQ8-F1
#
_entry.id   AF-A0A820KXQ8-F1
#
_cell.length_a   1.000
_cell.length_b   1.000
_cell.length_c   1.000
_cell.angle_alpha   90.00
_cell.angle_beta   90.00
_cell.angle_gamma   90.00
#
_symmetry.space_group_name_H-M   'P 1'
#
loop_
_entity.id
_entity.type
_entity.pdbx_description
1 polymer ?
#
loop_
_entity_poly.entity_id
_entity_poly.type
_entity_poly.pdbx_seq_one_letter_code
_entity_poly.pdbx_strand_id
1 'polypeptide(L)'
;MTMNKTTLESLSDELFLDLFELFNAIDLFRALHDLNTRFNSLLFIYFRNYHVDLRSILKKDFDIFCQTYLSSILNRTIYLRISDDEDTPYQCTHFLSAGFTLGQFYNLRSLTFYHVSSDRKINQSKEDCHNVINQIWNLPKLTHLYWDCSFAANYDFSISTVVSRSLHYLTICCEAYWCSYKFLDFFEKTPHLKNFSTSLSTYEEDDLPLFREFIPSSQNLSIKKLVITEVRSQRLMTNLFQLLPHVAHLKVEILSLNIDGHQWKQMIINYLPKLNVLQFMISLELGRSINKQTDEEKIDQFLETYRTPFWIEYHQWFIRCHWRRWIKSIWIRVYSLPYAFDCFPIFFDELDSKTKSTCSREMHFS
;
A
#
# COMPACT_ATOMS: atom_id res chain seq x y z
N MET A 1 32.07 -14.32 53.01
CA MET A 1 31.15 -13.35 52.41
C MET A 1 30.56 -14.02 51.17
N THR A 2 29.46 -14.74 51.34
CA THR A 2 28.76 -15.44 50.27
C THR A 2 28.00 -14.41 49.44
N MET A 3 28.46 -14.14 48.21
CA MET A 3 27.65 -13.40 47.25
C MET A 3 26.37 -14.21 47.02
N ASN A 4 25.23 -13.70 47.49
CA ASN A 4 23.93 -14.21 47.10
C ASN A 4 23.84 -14.06 45.58
N LYS A 5 23.85 -15.18 44.86
CA LYS A 5 23.47 -15.19 43.45
C LYS A 5 22.04 -14.71 43.38
N THR A 6 21.83 -13.50 42.88
CA THR A 6 20.52 -13.05 42.44
C THR A 6 20.04 -14.01 41.37
N THR A 7 19.01 -14.78 41.69
CA THR A 7 18.36 -15.67 40.73
C THR A 7 17.52 -14.81 39.79
N LEU A 8 17.38 -15.22 38.53
CA LEU A 8 16.60 -14.48 37.53
C LEU A 8 15.16 -14.24 38.05
N GLU A 9 14.62 -15.23 38.76
CA GLU A 9 13.31 -15.22 39.40
C GLU A 9 13.16 -14.17 40.51
N SER A 10 14.24 -13.52 40.96
CA SER A 10 14.19 -12.43 41.94
C SER A 10 13.96 -11.04 41.32
N LEU A 11 14.07 -10.90 39.99
CA LEU A 11 13.75 -9.66 39.29
C LEU A 11 12.24 -9.36 39.42
N SER A 12 11.85 -8.08 39.37
CA SER A 12 10.44 -7.67 39.40
C SER A 12 9.76 -7.90 38.06
N ASP A 13 8.43 -7.95 38.05
CA ASP A 13 7.64 -8.16 36.83
C ASP A 13 7.87 -7.04 35.81
N GLU A 14 7.99 -5.80 36.28
CA GLU A 14 8.26 -4.62 35.45
C GLU A 14 9.59 -4.73 34.72
N LEU A 15 10.65 -5.16 35.41
CA LEU A 15 11.96 -5.35 34.79
C LEU A 15 11.93 -6.43 33.70
N PHE A 16 11.15 -7.50 33.86
CA PHE A 16 10.98 -8.47 32.79
C PHE A 16 10.25 -7.89 31.59
N LEU A 17 9.19 -7.12 31.82
CA LEU A 17 8.45 -6.49 30.73
C LEU A 17 9.33 -5.50 29.96
N ASP A 18 10.15 -4.70 30.65
CA ASP A 18 11.13 -3.81 30.03
C ASP A 18 12.17 -4.60 29.21
N LEU A 19 12.65 -5.73 29.73
CA LEU A 19 13.56 -6.61 28.99
C LEU A 19 12.88 -7.22 27.77
N PHE A 20 11.59 -7.57 27.86
CA PHE A 20 10.87 -8.18 26.76
C PHE A 20 10.74 -7.25 25.55
N GLU A 21 10.83 -5.93 25.73
CA GLU A 21 10.88 -4.96 24.61
C GLU A 21 12.13 -5.11 23.75
N LEU A 22 13.19 -5.75 24.27
CA LEU A 22 14.46 -5.97 23.57
C LEU A 22 14.48 -7.27 22.73
N PHE A 23 13.48 -8.14 22.89
CA PHE A 23 13.43 -9.45 22.23
C PHE A 23 12.22 -9.56 21.31
N ASN A 24 12.36 -10.35 20.24
CA ASN A 24 11.20 -10.69 19.43
C ASN A 24 10.30 -11.70 20.17
N ALA A 25 9.06 -11.82 19.70
CA ALA A 25 8.06 -12.67 20.33
C ALA A 25 8.52 -14.13 20.48
N ILE A 26 9.20 -14.66 19.46
CA ILE A 26 9.58 -16.07 19.40
C ILE A 26 10.69 -16.38 20.40
N ASP A 27 11.68 -15.49 20.52
CA ASP A 27 12.76 -15.64 21.50
C ASP A 27 12.20 -15.66 22.93
N LEU A 28 11.21 -14.81 23.20
CA LEU A 28 10.52 -14.80 24.50
C LEU A 28 9.77 -16.10 24.76
N PHE A 29 8.98 -16.58 23.79
CA PHE A 29 8.28 -17.85 23.94
C PHE A 29 9.27 -19.00 24.12
N ARG A 30 10.36 -19.05 23.34
CA ARG A 30 11.37 -20.11 23.48
C ARG A 30 12.09 -20.10 24.82
N ALA A 31 12.47 -18.92 25.30
CA ALA A 31 13.24 -18.79 26.51
C ALA A 31 12.38 -19.01 27.77
N LEU A 32 11.10 -18.63 27.73
CA LEU A 32 10.29 -18.45 28.93
C LEU A 32 8.99 -19.26 28.96
N HIS A 33 8.49 -19.75 27.83
CA HIS A 33 7.27 -20.54 27.80
C HIS A 33 7.49 -21.90 28.49
N ASP A 34 6.54 -22.27 29.35
CA ASP A 34 6.56 -23.47 30.20
C ASP A 34 7.75 -23.55 31.18
N LEU A 35 8.52 -22.47 31.33
CA LEU A 35 9.60 -22.43 32.32
C LEU A 35 9.05 -22.39 33.75
N ASN A 36 8.07 -21.51 33.99
CA ASN A 36 7.21 -21.55 35.19
C ASN A 36 5.92 -20.72 34.97
N THR A 37 4.99 -20.81 35.91
CA THR A 37 3.70 -20.13 35.84
C THR A 37 3.82 -18.61 35.82
N ARG A 38 4.78 -18.02 36.56
CA ARG A 38 5.02 -16.57 36.56
C ARG A 38 5.49 -16.09 35.20
N PHE A 39 6.45 -16.76 34.57
CA PHE A 39 6.91 -16.41 33.24
C PHE A 39 5.83 -16.60 32.18
N ASN A 40 5.06 -17.68 32.25
CA ASN A 40 3.89 -17.84 31.39
C ASN A 40 2.90 -16.69 31.58
N SER A 41 2.60 -16.30 32.83
CA SER A 41 1.74 -15.14 33.11
C SER A 41 2.33 -13.83 32.57
N LEU A 42 3.64 -13.61 32.72
CA LEU A 42 4.32 -12.43 32.20
C LEU A 42 4.32 -12.37 30.68
N LEU A 43 4.61 -13.49 30.02
CA LEU A 43 4.41 -13.64 28.58
C LEU A 43 2.97 -13.27 28.26
N PHE A 44 1.96 -13.88 28.88
CA PHE A 44 0.57 -13.57 28.58
C PHE A 44 0.14 -12.13 28.87
N ILE A 45 0.71 -11.48 29.87
CA ILE A 45 0.48 -10.07 30.21
C ILE A 45 1.09 -9.19 29.12
N TYR A 46 2.35 -9.44 28.78
CA TYR A 46 3.05 -8.75 27.71
C TYR A 46 2.27 -8.95 26.40
N PHE A 47 1.97 -10.20 26.05
CA PHE A 47 1.22 -10.68 24.88
C PHE A 47 -0.27 -10.25 24.82
N ARG A 48 -0.79 -9.49 25.79
CA ARG A 48 -2.22 -9.12 25.85
C ARG A 48 -2.67 -8.11 24.79
N ASN A 49 -1.77 -7.27 24.29
CA ASN A 49 -2.07 -6.17 23.35
C ASN A 49 -1.38 -6.34 21.98
N TYR A 50 -1.09 -7.58 21.58
CA TYR A 50 0.13 -7.79 20.82
C TYR A 50 0.13 -7.53 19.32
N HIS A 51 1.36 -7.24 18.90
CA HIS A 51 1.86 -7.17 17.55
C HIS A 51 2.78 -8.37 17.31
N VAL A 52 2.24 -9.38 16.64
CA VAL A 52 3.01 -10.57 16.23
C VAL A 52 3.65 -10.25 14.88
N ASP A 53 4.96 -10.02 14.87
CA ASP A 53 5.74 -9.77 13.66
C ASP A 53 6.59 -11.01 13.34
N LEU A 54 6.22 -11.70 12.27
CA LEU A 54 6.84 -12.95 11.81
C LEU A 54 7.57 -12.74 10.49
N ARG A 55 7.97 -11.51 10.12
CA ARG A 55 8.61 -11.26 8.82
C ARG A 55 10.03 -11.82 8.75
N SER A 56 10.82 -11.68 9.80
CA SER A 56 12.25 -12.04 9.80
C SER A 56 12.54 -13.31 10.60
N ILE A 57 11.56 -14.20 10.73
CA ILE A 57 11.68 -15.42 11.53
C ILE A 57 12.25 -16.57 10.70
N LEU A 58 13.20 -17.33 11.25
CA LEU A 58 13.68 -18.53 10.56
C LEU A 58 12.55 -19.55 10.40
N LYS A 59 12.47 -20.24 9.25
CA LYS A 59 11.41 -21.23 8.98
C LYS A 59 11.21 -22.27 10.09
N LYS A 60 12.29 -22.85 10.61
CA LYS A 60 12.21 -23.81 11.73
C LYS A 60 11.53 -23.22 12.95
N ASP A 61 11.76 -21.95 13.20
CA ASP A 61 11.27 -21.23 14.37
C ASP A 61 9.80 -20.87 14.18
N PHE A 62 9.42 -20.54 12.94
CA PHE A 62 8.04 -20.37 12.53
C PHE A 62 7.22 -21.65 12.69
N ASP A 63 7.73 -22.79 12.22
CA ASP A 63 7.03 -24.07 12.31
C ASP A 63 6.77 -24.44 13.78
N ILE A 64 7.79 -24.29 14.64
CA ILE A 64 7.66 -24.48 16.09
C ILE A 64 6.65 -23.50 16.68
N PHE A 65 6.73 -22.22 16.31
CA PHE A 65 5.82 -21.21 16.83
C PHE A 65 4.36 -21.50 16.46
N CYS A 66 4.08 -21.83 15.21
CA CYS A 66 2.76 -22.21 14.74
C CYS A 66 2.23 -23.46 15.45
N GLN A 67 3.05 -24.49 15.60
CA GLN A 67 2.63 -25.76 16.21
C GLN A 67 2.45 -25.68 17.72
N THR A 68 3.31 -24.93 18.42
CA THR A 68 3.40 -24.97 19.89
C THR A 68 2.72 -23.77 20.54
N TYR A 69 2.94 -22.55 20.04
CA TYR A 69 2.61 -21.33 20.78
C TYR A 69 1.41 -20.57 20.22
N LEU A 70 1.23 -20.57 18.89
CA LEU A 70 0.26 -19.71 18.20
C LEU A 70 -1.16 -19.88 18.73
N SER A 71 -1.61 -21.13 18.92
CA SER A 71 -2.96 -21.45 19.41
C SER A 71 -3.30 -20.79 20.75
N SER A 72 -2.31 -20.59 21.63
CA SER A 72 -2.47 -19.97 22.95
C SER A 72 -2.71 -18.46 22.90
N ILE A 73 -2.36 -17.82 21.78
CA ILE A 73 -2.41 -16.35 21.61
C ILE A 73 -3.38 -15.87 20.53
N LEU A 74 -3.94 -16.76 19.68
CA LEU A 74 -4.82 -16.42 18.55
C LEU A 74 -5.88 -15.37 18.89
N ASN A 75 -6.63 -15.60 19.97
CA ASN A 75 -7.74 -14.74 20.37
C ASN A 75 -7.29 -13.44 21.05
N ARG A 76 -5.99 -13.22 21.26
CA ARG A 76 -5.42 -12.01 21.88
C ARG A 76 -4.62 -11.16 20.89
N THR A 77 -4.16 -11.75 19.79
CA THR A 77 -3.41 -11.05 18.75
C THR A 77 -4.24 -9.92 18.15
N ILE A 78 -3.73 -8.69 18.24
CA ILE A 78 -4.36 -7.48 17.70
C ILE A 78 -3.73 -7.10 16.36
N TYR A 79 -2.46 -7.44 16.18
CA TYR A 79 -1.69 -7.09 15.00
C TYR A 79 -0.87 -8.30 14.55
N LEU A 80 -0.88 -8.61 13.25
CA LEU A 80 -0.17 -9.74 12.66
C LEU A 80 0.54 -9.33 11.38
N ARG A 81 1.84 -9.64 11.29
CA ARG A 81 2.72 -9.43 10.13
C ARG A 81 3.35 -10.75 9.72
N ILE A 82 3.25 -11.09 8.44
CA ILE A 82 3.88 -12.28 7.85
C ILE A 82 4.49 -11.87 6.51
N SER A 83 5.62 -12.48 6.13
CA SER A 83 6.32 -12.24 4.86
C SER A 83 6.65 -13.57 4.18
N ASP A 84 6.60 -13.59 2.85
CA ASP A 84 7.25 -14.61 2.03
C ASP A 84 8.52 -14.01 1.40
N ASP A 85 9.55 -13.73 2.20
CA ASP A 85 10.81 -13.22 1.66
C ASP A 85 11.77 -14.35 1.24
N GLU A 86 12.98 -13.99 0.80
CA GLU A 86 13.99 -14.96 0.36
C GLU A 86 14.41 -15.93 1.48
N ASP A 87 14.35 -15.49 2.75
CA ASP A 87 14.71 -16.30 3.92
C ASP A 87 13.51 -17.16 4.40
N THR A 88 12.28 -16.74 4.08
CA THR A 88 11.03 -17.39 4.52
C THR A 88 10.05 -17.76 3.40
N PRO A 89 10.48 -18.48 2.35
CA PRO A 89 9.59 -18.78 1.23
C PRO A 89 8.37 -19.60 1.67
N TYR A 90 7.19 -19.18 1.20
CA TYR A 90 5.87 -19.81 1.43
C TYR A 90 5.36 -19.76 2.86
N GLN A 91 5.92 -18.93 3.73
CA GLN A 91 5.47 -18.81 5.12
C GLN A 91 4.00 -18.38 5.23
N CYS A 92 3.53 -17.46 4.40
CA CYS A 92 2.14 -17.02 4.32
C CYS A 92 1.22 -18.17 3.91
N THR A 93 1.58 -18.90 2.84
CA THR A 93 0.82 -20.09 2.41
C THR A 93 0.83 -21.16 3.50
N HIS A 94 1.97 -21.38 4.16
CA HIS A 94 2.07 -22.35 5.25
C HIS A 94 1.16 -21.95 6.42
N PHE A 95 1.23 -20.69 6.85
CA PHE A 95 0.38 -20.11 7.88
C PHE A 95 -1.12 -20.35 7.61
N LEU A 96 -1.54 -20.08 6.38
CA LEU A 96 -2.94 -20.22 5.96
C LEU A 96 -3.35 -21.70 5.80
N SER A 97 -2.41 -22.58 5.44
CA SER A 97 -2.66 -24.02 5.24
C SER A 97 -2.60 -24.86 6.52
N ALA A 98 -1.96 -24.37 7.59
CA ALA A 98 -1.70 -25.12 8.83
C ALA A 98 -2.95 -25.39 9.69
N GLY A 99 -4.15 -25.34 9.09
CA GLY A 99 -5.44 -25.59 9.75
C GLY A 99 -5.94 -24.45 10.62
N PHE A 100 -5.19 -23.35 10.72
CA PHE A 100 -5.66 -22.12 11.38
C PHE A 100 -6.63 -21.41 10.46
N THR A 101 -7.89 -21.31 10.91
CA THR A 101 -8.84 -20.41 10.24
C THR A 101 -8.56 -19.01 10.75
N LEU A 102 -8.43 -18.03 9.86
CA LEU A 102 -8.19 -16.65 10.27
C LEU A 102 -9.30 -16.16 11.22
N GLY A 103 -10.50 -16.73 11.15
CA GLY A 103 -11.60 -16.48 12.08
C GLY A 103 -11.26 -16.69 13.57
N GLN A 104 -10.21 -17.44 13.91
CA GLN A 104 -9.73 -17.59 15.29
C GLN A 104 -9.08 -16.31 15.84
N PHE A 105 -8.60 -15.43 14.96
CA PHE A 105 -8.04 -14.13 15.31
C PHE A 105 -9.14 -13.07 15.52
N TYR A 106 -10.10 -13.35 16.40
CA TYR A 106 -11.28 -12.51 16.62
C TYR A 106 -10.95 -11.05 17.02
N ASN A 107 -9.83 -10.84 17.70
CA ASN A 107 -9.37 -9.53 18.14
C ASN A 107 -8.42 -8.82 17.17
N LEU A 108 -8.13 -9.40 16.01
CA LEU A 108 -7.23 -8.82 15.03
C LEU A 108 -7.79 -7.52 14.48
N ARG A 109 -7.00 -6.46 14.60
CA ARG A 109 -7.30 -5.12 14.09
C ARG A 109 -6.45 -4.74 12.90
N SER A 110 -5.26 -5.35 12.78
CA SER A 110 -4.36 -5.10 11.66
C SER A 110 -3.73 -6.39 11.18
N LEU A 111 -3.77 -6.61 9.88
CA LEU A 111 -3.16 -7.74 9.20
C LEU A 111 -2.26 -7.23 8.08
N THR A 112 -1.09 -7.82 7.95
CA THR A 112 -0.08 -7.38 7.00
C THR A 112 0.60 -8.61 6.41
N PHE A 113 0.46 -8.78 5.10
CA PHE A 113 1.18 -9.78 4.33
C PHE A 113 2.18 -9.07 3.41
N TYR A 114 3.44 -9.51 3.45
CA TYR A 114 4.51 -9.03 2.58
C TYR A 114 4.90 -10.09 1.57
N HIS A 115 5.13 -9.66 0.32
CA HIS A 115 5.69 -10.49 -0.75
C HIS A 115 5.01 -11.84 -0.99
N VAL A 116 3.70 -11.97 -0.76
CA VAL A 116 2.98 -13.23 -0.92
C VAL A 116 3.16 -13.74 -2.35
N SER A 117 3.94 -14.81 -2.47
CA SER A 117 4.33 -15.36 -3.76
C SER A 117 3.35 -16.45 -4.17
N SER A 118 2.63 -16.21 -5.27
CA SER A 118 1.93 -17.28 -6.00
C SER A 118 2.96 -17.99 -6.87
N ASP A 119 3.73 -18.92 -6.29
CA ASP A 119 4.68 -19.69 -7.09
C ASP A 119 3.95 -20.49 -8.16
N ARG A 120 4.51 -20.49 -9.38
CA ARG A 120 3.88 -21.04 -10.61
C ARG A 120 3.58 -22.53 -10.53
N LYS A 121 4.22 -23.24 -9.60
CA LYS A 121 4.01 -24.68 -9.37
C LYS A 121 2.79 -24.96 -8.53
N ILE A 122 2.33 -23.94 -7.81
CA ILE A 122 1.16 -24.02 -6.99
C ILE A 122 -0.02 -23.62 -7.89
N ASN A 123 -0.53 -24.59 -8.65
CA ASN A 123 -1.92 -24.58 -9.13
C ASN A 123 -2.93 -24.64 -7.95
N GLN A 124 -2.59 -24.09 -6.76
CA GLN A 124 -3.58 -23.80 -5.73
C GLN A 124 -4.58 -22.88 -6.40
N SER A 125 -5.79 -23.39 -6.45
CA SER A 125 -6.83 -22.87 -7.29
C SER A 125 -7.09 -21.41 -6.90
N LYS A 126 -7.59 -20.63 -7.85
CA LYS A 126 -8.20 -19.32 -7.59
C LYS A 126 -9.15 -19.33 -6.36
N GLU A 127 -9.72 -20.49 -6.07
CA GLU A 127 -10.53 -20.80 -4.90
C GLU A 127 -9.79 -20.61 -3.57
N ASP A 128 -8.51 -20.99 -3.44
CA ASP A 128 -7.75 -20.86 -2.20
C ASP A 128 -7.53 -19.38 -1.85
N CYS A 129 -7.13 -18.57 -2.83
CA CYS A 129 -7.03 -17.12 -2.66
C CYS A 129 -8.39 -16.50 -2.31
N HIS A 130 -9.45 -16.91 -2.98
CA HIS A 130 -10.81 -16.44 -2.70
C HIS A 130 -11.25 -16.79 -1.28
N ASN A 131 -10.95 -17.99 -0.81
CA ASN A 131 -11.25 -18.46 0.54
C ASN A 131 -10.50 -17.65 1.59
N VAL A 132 -9.22 -17.37 1.38
CA VAL A 132 -8.42 -16.53 2.29
C VAL A 132 -8.98 -15.11 2.36
N ILE A 133 -9.29 -14.50 1.21
CA ILE A 133 -9.88 -13.16 1.15
C ILE A 133 -11.22 -13.12 1.91
N ASN A 134 -12.09 -14.12 1.72
CA ASN A 134 -13.36 -14.21 2.45
C ASN A 134 -13.16 -14.36 3.96
N GLN A 135 -12.16 -15.12 4.39
CA GLN A 135 -11.84 -15.25 5.81
C GLN A 135 -11.36 -13.90 6.39
N ILE A 136 -10.51 -13.16 5.67
CA ILE A 136 -10.06 -11.83 6.11
C ILE A 136 -11.23 -10.85 6.19
N TRP A 137 -12.11 -10.81 5.17
CA TRP A 137 -13.25 -9.91 5.14
C TRP A 137 -14.25 -10.19 6.27
N ASN A 138 -14.33 -11.44 6.73
CA ASN A 138 -15.13 -11.87 7.89
C ASN A 138 -14.54 -11.47 9.24
N LEU A 139 -13.30 -10.96 9.32
CA LEU A 139 -12.68 -10.59 10.60
C LEU A 139 -13.41 -9.40 11.24
N PRO A 140 -14.06 -9.57 12.40
CA PRO A 140 -15.03 -8.59 12.91
C PRO A 140 -14.40 -7.30 13.42
N LYS A 141 -13.10 -7.32 13.75
CA LYS A 141 -12.37 -6.17 14.29
C LYS A 141 -11.27 -5.68 13.36
N LEU A 142 -11.08 -6.28 12.19
CA LEU A 142 -10.01 -5.92 11.27
C LEU A 142 -10.25 -4.54 10.67
N THR A 143 -9.45 -3.57 11.05
CA THR A 143 -9.54 -2.19 10.58
C THR A 143 -8.50 -1.85 9.52
N HIS A 144 -7.33 -2.49 9.57
CA HIS A 144 -6.22 -2.25 8.68
C HIS A 144 -5.80 -3.54 7.98
N LEU A 145 -5.66 -3.49 6.66
CA LEU A 145 -5.09 -4.57 5.87
C LEU A 145 -4.03 -3.99 4.93
N TYR A 146 -2.85 -4.58 4.98
CA TYR A 146 -1.82 -4.42 3.98
C TYR A 146 -1.59 -5.78 3.34
N TRP A 147 -1.72 -5.85 2.03
CA TRP A 147 -1.57 -7.07 1.26
C TRP A 147 -0.62 -6.77 0.11
N ASP A 148 0.59 -7.29 0.19
CA ASP A 148 1.57 -7.26 -0.88
C ASP A 148 1.70 -8.66 -1.49
N CYS A 149 1.31 -8.80 -2.75
CA CYS A 149 1.36 -10.07 -3.45
C CYS A 149 1.76 -9.94 -4.91
N SER A 150 2.50 -10.93 -5.37
CA SER A 150 2.82 -11.12 -6.78
C SER A 150 2.01 -12.30 -7.30
N PHE A 151 1.04 -12.03 -8.17
CA PHE A 151 0.39 -13.09 -8.95
C PHE A 151 1.06 -13.20 -10.31
N ALA A 152 1.04 -14.40 -10.90
CA ALA A 152 1.48 -14.55 -12.29
C ALA A 152 0.65 -13.61 -13.20
N ALA A 153 1.29 -13.07 -14.24
CA ALA A 153 0.60 -12.32 -15.27
C ALA A 153 -0.60 -13.15 -15.77
N ASN A 154 -1.81 -12.57 -15.74
CA ASN A 154 -3.12 -13.10 -16.14
C ASN A 154 -4.08 -13.49 -15.00
N TYR A 155 -3.69 -13.36 -13.74
CA TYR A 155 -4.64 -13.55 -12.64
C TYR A 155 -5.21 -12.23 -12.15
N ASP A 156 -6.53 -12.09 -12.25
CA ASP A 156 -7.23 -10.97 -11.63
C ASP A 156 -7.29 -11.14 -10.11
N PHE A 157 -7.23 -10.00 -9.40
CA PHE A 157 -7.56 -9.96 -7.98
C PHE A 157 -8.98 -10.50 -7.73
N SER A 158 -9.10 -11.43 -6.78
CA SER A 158 -10.39 -12.04 -6.45
C SER A 158 -11.19 -11.13 -5.51
N ILE A 159 -12.39 -10.74 -5.92
CA ILE A 159 -13.31 -10.00 -5.06
C ILE A 159 -13.90 -10.96 -4.02
N SER A 160 -14.01 -10.50 -2.77
CA SER A 160 -14.68 -11.27 -1.71
C SER A 160 -16.16 -11.47 -2.01
N THR A 161 -16.73 -12.63 -1.65
CA THR A 161 -18.20 -12.78 -1.63
C THR A 161 -18.81 -12.14 -0.38
N VAL A 162 -18.00 -11.92 0.66
CA VAL A 162 -18.37 -11.40 1.98
C VAL A 162 -18.21 -9.88 2.03
N VAL A 163 -19.09 -9.19 2.77
CA VAL A 163 -18.96 -7.76 3.05
C VAL A 163 -18.17 -7.56 4.33
N SER A 164 -17.04 -6.87 4.26
CA SER A 164 -16.30 -6.44 5.44
C SER A 164 -16.97 -5.22 6.07
N ARG A 165 -17.36 -5.35 7.35
CA ARG A 165 -17.97 -4.27 8.13
C ARG A 165 -16.97 -3.51 9.01
N SER A 166 -15.75 -3.99 9.08
CA SER A 166 -14.72 -3.53 10.01
C SER A 166 -13.58 -2.79 9.32
N LEU A 167 -13.33 -3.07 8.04
CA LEU A 167 -12.17 -2.58 7.32
C LEU A 167 -12.30 -1.09 6.97
N HIS A 168 -11.28 -0.32 7.34
CA HIS A 168 -11.21 1.13 7.16
C HIS A 168 -10.00 1.56 6.33
N TYR A 169 -8.92 0.80 6.39
CA TYR A 169 -7.66 1.08 5.73
C TYR A 169 -7.22 -0.15 4.95
N LEU A 170 -7.02 0.00 3.65
CA LEU A 170 -6.64 -1.09 2.77
C LEU A 170 -5.51 -0.65 1.84
N THR A 171 -4.42 -1.39 1.86
CA THR A 171 -3.32 -1.28 0.90
C THR A 171 -3.16 -2.61 0.19
N ILE A 172 -3.27 -2.60 -1.13
CA ILE A 172 -3.03 -3.76 -1.99
C ILE A 172 -1.87 -3.41 -2.91
N CYS A 173 -0.68 -3.92 -2.59
CA CYS A 173 0.47 -3.89 -3.48
C CYS A 173 0.40 -5.15 -4.31
N CYS A 174 -0.03 -5.03 -5.56
CA CYS A 174 -0.15 -6.20 -6.41
C CYS A 174 0.26 -5.87 -7.83
N GLU A 175 1.11 -6.72 -8.42
CA GLU A 175 1.45 -6.66 -9.84
C GLU A 175 0.29 -7.14 -10.73
N ALA A 176 -0.78 -7.68 -10.14
CA ALA A 176 -1.96 -8.14 -10.87
C ALA A 176 -2.80 -7.01 -11.46
N TYR A 177 -3.50 -7.37 -12.53
CA TYR A 177 -4.36 -6.48 -13.27
C TYR A 177 -5.64 -6.16 -12.50
N TRP A 178 -5.92 -4.87 -12.37
CA TRP A 178 -7.22 -4.39 -11.93
C TRP A 178 -8.13 -4.16 -13.13
N CYS A 179 -9.08 -5.05 -13.35
CA CYS A 179 -10.18 -4.75 -14.25
C CYS A 179 -11.06 -3.66 -13.63
N SER A 180 -11.29 -2.59 -14.37
CA SER A 180 -11.96 -1.41 -13.83
C SER A 180 -13.36 -1.69 -13.26
N TYR A 181 -14.14 -2.56 -13.93
CA TYR A 181 -15.51 -2.89 -13.51
C TYR A 181 -15.56 -3.56 -12.12
N LYS A 182 -14.47 -4.19 -11.66
CA LYS A 182 -14.38 -4.85 -10.36
C LYS A 182 -14.26 -3.89 -9.18
N PHE A 183 -13.90 -2.62 -9.41
CA PHE A 183 -13.81 -1.64 -8.32
C PHE A 183 -15.15 -1.44 -7.62
N LEU A 184 -16.25 -1.45 -8.38
CA LEU A 184 -17.59 -1.31 -7.81
C LEU A 184 -17.92 -2.45 -6.86
N ASP A 185 -17.86 -3.68 -7.38
CA ASP A 185 -18.09 -4.88 -6.57
C ASP A 185 -17.18 -4.88 -5.33
N PHE A 186 -15.90 -4.53 -5.49
CA PHE A 186 -14.95 -4.46 -4.40
C PHE A 186 -15.34 -3.43 -3.31
N PHE A 187 -15.75 -2.23 -3.72
CA PHE A 187 -16.15 -1.19 -2.77
C PHE A 187 -17.50 -1.50 -2.11
N GLU A 188 -18.41 -2.19 -2.79
CA GLU A 188 -19.64 -2.72 -2.19
C GLU A 188 -19.35 -3.73 -1.08
N LYS A 189 -18.25 -4.50 -1.22
CA LYS A 189 -17.77 -5.42 -0.17
C LYS A 189 -16.97 -4.73 0.94
N THR A 190 -16.69 -3.43 0.84
CA THR A 190 -15.92 -2.67 1.83
C THR A 190 -16.52 -1.28 2.10
N PRO A 191 -17.81 -1.19 2.51
CA PRO A 191 -18.55 0.08 2.56
C PRO A 191 -17.98 1.12 3.55
N HIS A 192 -17.21 0.70 4.56
CA HIS A 192 -16.61 1.58 5.57
C HIS A 192 -15.17 1.99 5.26
N LEU A 193 -14.66 1.65 4.06
CA LEU A 193 -13.32 1.98 3.66
C LEU A 193 -13.14 3.50 3.56
N LYS A 194 -12.12 4.01 4.26
CA LYS A 194 -11.76 5.44 4.31
C LYS A 194 -10.47 5.71 3.55
N ASN A 195 -9.53 4.78 3.61
CA ASN A 195 -8.22 4.88 2.97
C ASN A 195 -8.00 3.66 2.07
N PHE A 196 -7.73 3.94 0.80
CA PHE A 196 -7.43 2.90 -0.18
C PHE A 196 -6.11 3.21 -0.88
N SER A 197 -5.23 2.22 -0.95
CA SER A 197 -3.95 2.28 -1.64
C SER A 197 -3.82 1.08 -2.58
N THR A 198 -3.49 1.30 -3.85
CA THR A 198 -3.28 0.22 -4.82
C THR A 198 -2.31 0.58 -5.93
N SER A 199 -1.75 -0.42 -6.62
CA SER A 199 -1.17 -0.24 -7.95
C SER A 199 -2.26 -0.38 -9.03
N LEU A 200 -2.15 0.38 -10.13
CA LEU A 200 -3.03 0.27 -11.31
C LEU A 200 -2.21 -0.06 -12.57
N SER A 201 -1.72 -1.29 -12.64
CA SER A 201 -1.18 -1.85 -13.87
C SER A 201 -2.30 -2.39 -14.76
N THR A 202 -2.26 -2.07 -16.05
CA THR A 202 -3.09 -2.69 -17.10
C THR A 202 -2.19 -3.09 -18.25
N TYR A 203 -2.48 -4.21 -18.91
CA TYR A 203 -1.99 -4.40 -20.27
C TYR A 203 -2.71 -3.45 -21.23
N GLU A 204 -1.97 -3.00 -22.24
CA GLU A 204 -2.46 -2.11 -23.28
C GLU A 204 -3.74 -2.68 -23.93
N GLU A 205 -4.71 -1.80 -24.16
CA GLU A 205 -5.83 -2.01 -25.10
C GLU A 205 -6.96 -2.99 -24.74
N ASP A 206 -7.33 -3.16 -23.46
CA ASP A 206 -8.68 -3.69 -23.19
C ASP A 206 -9.75 -2.64 -23.54
N ASP A 207 -10.19 -2.70 -24.79
CA ASP A 207 -11.38 -2.11 -25.42
C ASP A 207 -12.70 -2.58 -24.77
N LEU A 208 -12.70 -2.87 -23.46
CA LEU A 208 -13.91 -3.28 -22.77
C LEU A 208 -14.90 -2.11 -22.73
N PRO A 209 -16.21 -2.39 -22.91
CA PRO A 209 -17.24 -1.37 -23.03
C PRO A 209 -17.27 -0.45 -21.79
N LEU A 210 -17.53 0.82 -22.08
CA LEU A 210 -17.50 1.93 -21.14
C LEU A 210 -18.34 1.66 -19.88
N PHE A 211 -17.90 2.19 -18.74
CA PHE A 211 -18.73 2.43 -17.54
C PHE A 211 -20.01 3.25 -17.82
N ARG A 212 -20.26 3.67 -19.07
CA ARG A 212 -21.35 4.60 -19.43
C ARG A 212 -22.74 4.11 -19.05
N GLU A 213 -22.94 2.82 -18.81
CA GLU A 213 -24.23 2.28 -18.34
C GLU A 213 -24.27 1.98 -16.85
N PHE A 214 -23.11 1.89 -16.18
CA PHE A 214 -23.04 1.75 -14.73
C PHE A 214 -22.87 3.13 -14.13
N ILE A 215 -23.99 3.87 -14.02
CA ILE A 215 -24.14 4.87 -12.97
C ILE A 215 -24.59 4.07 -11.75
N PRO A 216 -23.71 3.61 -10.86
CA PRO A 216 -24.19 3.04 -9.63
C PRO A 216 -24.84 4.18 -8.85
N SER A 217 -25.89 3.85 -8.12
CA SER A 217 -26.36 4.55 -6.92
C SER A 217 -25.24 4.63 -5.87
N SER A 218 -24.14 5.31 -6.24
CA SER A 218 -22.84 5.46 -5.58
C SER A 218 -22.89 6.33 -4.32
N GLN A 219 -24.05 6.41 -3.68
CA GLN A 219 -24.34 7.48 -2.75
C GLN A 219 -23.57 7.43 -1.42
N ASN A 220 -22.73 6.43 -1.13
CA ASN A 220 -22.05 6.36 0.17
C ASN A 220 -20.61 5.79 0.16
N LEU A 221 -19.84 5.92 -0.92
CA LEU A 221 -18.40 5.60 -0.80
C LEU A 221 -17.69 6.68 0.05
N SER A 222 -17.17 6.26 1.20
CA SER A 222 -16.60 7.15 2.21
C SER A 222 -15.08 7.33 2.11
N ILE A 223 -14.48 6.92 0.99
CA ILE A 223 -13.03 7.01 0.77
C ILE A 223 -12.60 8.47 0.74
N LYS A 224 -11.77 8.85 1.72
CA LYS A 224 -11.21 10.19 1.89
C LYS A 224 -9.77 10.28 1.39
N LYS A 225 -9.02 9.18 1.47
CA LYS A 225 -7.63 9.10 1.02
C LYS A 225 -7.48 8.00 -0.02
N LEU A 226 -6.95 8.39 -1.17
CA LEU A 226 -6.66 7.50 -2.29
C LEU A 226 -5.17 7.59 -2.61
N VAL A 227 -4.49 6.44 -2.59
CA VAL A 227 -3.10 6.31 -3.03
C VAL A 227 -3.09 5.36 -4.22
N ILE A 228 -2.50 5.81 -5.32
CA ILE A 228 -2.43 5.03 -6.54
C ILE A 228 -1.00 5.04 -7.05
N THR A 229 -0.48 3.87 -7.37
CA THR A 229 0.86 3.72 -7.93
C THR A 229 0.81 3.12 -9.33
N GLU A 230 1.87 3.38 -10.10
CA GLU A 230 2.08 2.81 -11.43
C GLU A 230 0.93 2.97 -12.44
N VAL A 231 0.22 4.09 -12.41
CA VAL A 231 -0.92 4.33 -13.31
C VAL A 231 -0.44 4.45 -14.75
N ARG A 232 -0.91 3.55 -15.63
CA ARG A 232 -0.61 3.55 -17.08
C ARG A 232 -1.82 3.81 -17.98
N SER A 233 -3.02 4.02 -17.41
CA SER A 233 -4.24 4.31 -18.17
C SER A 233 -5.00 5.52 -17.61
N GLN A 234 -5.05 6.61 -18.39
CA GLN A 234 -5.83 7.80 -18.03
C GLN A 234 -7.32 7.48 -17.90
N ARG A 235 -7.83 6.58 -18.74
CA ARG A 235 -9.24 6.13 -18.71
C ARG A 235 -9.57 5.44 -17.39
N LEU A 236 -8.73 4.49 -16.96
CA LEU A 236 -8.91 3.78 -15.70
C LEU A 236 -8.91 4.74 -14.51
N MET A 237 -7.93 5.65 -14.48
CA MET A 237 -7.82 6.68 -13.45
C MET A 237 -9.06 7.58 -13.41
N THR A 238 -9.55 8.03 -14.57
CA THR A 238 -10.75 8.86 -14.67
C THR A 238 -11.99 8.13 -14.15
N ASN A 239 -12.16 6.87 -14.51
CA ASN A 239 -13.28 6.06 -14.01
C ASN A 239 -13.22 5.91 -12.49
N LEU A 240 -12.03 5.64 -11.94
CA LEU A 240 -11.85 5.53 -10.50
C LEU A 240 -12.17 6.85 -9.78
N PHE A 241 -11.79 8.00 -10.35
CA PHE A 241 -12.11 9.31 -9.77
C PHE A 241 -13.63 9.59 -9.80
N GLN A 242 -14.33 9.18 -10.88
CA GLN A 242 -15.79 9.29 -10.95
C GLN A 242 -16.49 8.50 -9.84
N LEU A 243 -15.93 7.35 -9.46
CA LEU A 243 -16.47 6.53 -8.37
C LEU A 243 -16.23 7.13 -6.99
N LEU A 244 -15.23 8.01 -6.83
CA LEU A 244 -14.73 8.45 -5.53
C LEU A 244 -14.77 9.98 -5.37
N PRO A 245 -15.94 10.64 -5.51
CA PRO A 245 -16.06 12.10 -5.48
C PRO A 245 -15.79 12.73 -4.09
N HIS A 246 -15.56 11.92 -3.06
CA HIS A 246 -15.30 12.36 -1.69
C HIS A 246 -13.83 12.31 -1.27
N VAL A 247 -12.94 11.92 -2.19
CA VAL A 247 -11.50 11.93 -1.95
C VAL A 247 -11.03 13.35 -1.68
N ALA A 248 -10.44 13.53 -0.49
CA ALA A 248 -9.85 14.79 -0.04
C ALA A 248 -8.32 14.79 -0.12
N HIS A 249 -7.71 13.60 -0.12
CA HIS A 249 -6.27 13.40 -0.29
C HIS A 249 -6.00 12.38 -1.39
N LEU A 250 -5.38 12.82 -2.47
CA LEU A 250 -4.92 11.98 -3.57
C LEU A 250 -3.38 11.96 -3.59
N LYS A 251 -2.78 10.76 -3.51
CA LYS A 251 -1.38 10.51 -3.86
C LYS A 251 -1.35 9.62 -5.11
N VAL A 252 -0.71 10.04 -6.19
CA VAL A 252 -0.75 9.33 -7.48
C VAL A 252 0.62 9.29 -8.16
N GLU A 253 1.09 8.11 -8.49
CA GLU A 253 2.25 7.90 -9.35
C GLU A 253 1.80 7.39 -10.73
N ILE A 254 2.21 8.12 -11.76
CA ILE A 254 1.86 7.87 -13.15
C ILE A 254 3.12 7.51 -13.93
N LEU A 255 3.03 6.44 -14.70
CA LEU A 255 4.10 5.97 -15.58
C LEU A 255 3.63 6.02 -17.04
N SER A 256 4.42 6.68 -17.87
CA SER A 256 4.26 6.70 -19.33
C SER A 256 2.93 7.27 -19.85
N LEU A 257 2.22 8.10 -19.06
CA LEU A 257 1.07 8.86 -19.54
C LEU A 257 1.43 10.33 -19.77
N ASN A 258 1.06 10.84 -20.94
CA ASN A 258 1.18 12.25 -21.27
C ASN A 258 -0.06 13.01 -20.78
N ILE A 259 -0.05 13.43 -19.51
CA ILE A 259 -1.10 14.24 -18.91
C ILE A 259 -0.52 15.61 -18.52
N ASP A 260 -1.10 16.66 -19.08
CA ASP A 260 -0.73 18.04 -18.77
C ASP A 260 -1.55 18.64 -17.61
N GLY A 261 -1.19 19.85 -17.19
CA GLY A 261 -1.85 20.56 -16.10
C GLY A 261 -3.29 20.98 -16.41
N HIS A 262 -3.67 21.11 -17.68
CA HIS A 262 -5.06 21.39 -18.06
C HIS A 262 -5.94 20.16 -17.94
N GLN A 263 -5.46 19.00 -18.39
CA GLN A 263 -6.16 17.72 -18.26
C GLN A 263 -6.33 17.35 -16.78
N TRP A 264 -5.29 17.51 -15.96
CA TRP A 264 -5.39 17.34 -14.51
C TRP A 264 -6.45 18.24 -13.88
N LYS A 265 -6.40 19.55 -14.20
CA LYS A 265 -7.40 20.51 -13.72
C LYS A 265 -8.82 20.07 -14.06
N GLN A 266 -9.06 19.63 -15.30
CA GLN A 266 -10.39 19.16 -15.73
C GLN A 266 -10.84 17.91 -14.94
N MET A 267 -9.96 16.93 -14.75
CA MET A 267 -10.29 15.73 -13.97
C MET A 267 -10.62 16.07 -12.52
N ILE A 268 -9.87 16.98 -11.90
CA ILE A 268 -10.09 17.39 -10.50
C ILE A 268 -11.42 18.11 -10.36
N ILE A 269 -11.69 19.11 -11.21
CA ILE A 269 -12.94 19.88 -11.17
C ILE A 269 -14.16 18.99 -11.39
N ASN A 270 -14.08 18.07 -12.36
CA ASN A 270 -15.23 17.27 -12.76
C ASN A 270 -15.51 16.10 -11.82
N TYR A 271 -14.46 15.50 -11.22
CA TYR A 271 -14.59 14.22 -10.53
C TYR A 271 -14.16 14.25 -9.06
N LEU A 272 -13.32 15.19 -8.65
CA LEU A 272 -12.76 15.25 -7.30
C LEU A 272 -13.02 16.61 -6.62
N PRO A 273 -14.29 17.05 -6.49
CA PRO A 273 -14.62 18.39 -6.00
C PRO A 273 -14.22 18.64 -4.53
N LYS A 274 -13.93 17.59 -3.75
CA LYS A 274 -13.50 17.70 -2.34
C LYS A 274 -11.98 17.60 -2.15
N LEU A 275 -11.20 17.57 -3.24
CA LEU A 275 -9.76 17.37 -3.19
C LEU A 275 -9.04 18.60 -2.60
N ASN A 276 -8.35 18.38 -1.48
CA ASN A 276 -7.59 19.42 -0.79
C ASN A 276 -6.08 19.18 -0.87
N VAL A 277 -5.66 17.92 -0.88
CA VAL A 277 -4.24 17.52 -0.93
C VAL A 277 -4.00 16.70 -2.19
N LEU A 278 -3.18 17.23 -3.09
CA LEU A 278 -2.72 16.54 -4.28
C LEU A 278 -1.21 16.32 -4.23
N GLN A 279 -0.83 15.05 -4.17
CA GLN A 279 0.55 14.59 -4.27
C GLN A 279 0.68 13.77 -5.53
N PHE A 280 1.47 14.21 -6.51
CA PHE A 280 1.64 13.43 -7.73
C PHE A 280 3.08 13.35 -8.19
N MET A 281 3.39 12.28 -8.91
CA MET A 281 4.59 12.11 -9.69
C MET A 281 4.22 11.50 -11.04
N ILE A 282 4.67 12.11 -12.13
CA ILE A 282 4.48 11.64 -13.50
C ILE A 282 5.86 11.41 -14.08
N SER A 283 6.11 10.21 -14.62
CA SER A 283 7.28 9.94 -15.46
C SER A 283 6.78 9.72 -16.90
N LEU A 284 7.24 10.53 -17.85
CA LEU A 284 6.79 10.47 -19.24
C LEU A 284 7.92 10.77 -20.23
N GLU A 285 7.77 10.31 -21.47
CA GLU A 285 8.70 10.57 -22.56
C GLU A 285 8.07 11.52 -23.58
N LEU A 286 8.70 12.66 -23.83
CA LEU A 286 8.30 13.53 -24.95
C LEU A 286 9.08 13.13 -26.21
N GLY A 287 8.32 12.78 -27.24
CA GLY A 287 8.85 12.47 -28.56
C GLY A 287 9.60 13.65 -29.20
N ARG A 288 10.36 13.33 -30.25
CA ARG A 288 11.10 14.31 -31.05
C ARG A 288 10.13 15.32 -31.67
N SER A 289 10.51 16.60 -31.65
CA SER A 289 9.73 17.59 -32.39
C SER A 289 10.06 17.40 -33.86
N ILE A 290 9.03 17.39 -34.69
CA ILE A 290 9.21 17.53 -36.15
C ILE A 290 9.60 18.98 -36.46
N ASN A 291 9.26 19.91 -35.57
CA ASN A 291 9.55 21.33 -35.69
C ASN A 291 10.91 21.68 -35.06
N LYS A 292 11.51 22.82 -35.43
CA LYS A 292 12.79 23.31 -34.89
C LYS A 292 12.74 23.72 -33.39
N GLN A 293 11.74 23.27 -32.65
CA GLN A 293 11.54 23.60 -31.24
C GLN A 293 12.64 22.94 -30.38
N THR A 294 13.24 23.73 -29.50
CA THR A 294 14.25 23.27 -28.55
C THR A 294 13.62 22.40 -27.45
N ASP A 295 14.43 21.58 -26.79
CA ASP A 295 13.95 20.76 -25.67
C ASP A 295 13.43 21.66 -24.53
N GLU A 296 14.05 22.82 -24.29
CA GLU A 296 13.61 23.74 -23.23
C GLU A 296 12.27 24.40 -23.52
N GLU A 297 12.01 24.80 -24.77
CA GLU A 297 10.72 25.36 -25.19
C GLU A 297 9.56 24.36 -24.99
N LYS A 298 9.80 23.07 -25.21
CA LYS A 298 8.79 22.02 -24.92
C LYS A 298 8.50 21.91 -23.43
N ILE A 299 9.55 21.94 -22.62
CA ILE A 299 9.41 21.87 -21.17
C ILE A 299 8.67 23.10 -20.64
N ASP A 300 8.98 24.29 -21.17
CA ASP A 300 8.27 25.51 -20.82
C ASP A 300 6.79 25.42 -21.20
N GLN A 301 6.49 25.00 -22.43
CA GLN A 301 5.11 24.81 -22.88
C GLN A 301 4.35 23.81 -21.99
N PHE A 302 4.99 22.69 -21.63
CA PHE A 302 4.40 21.69 -20.74
C PHE A 302 4.16 22.26 -19.33
N LEU A 303 5.15 22.93 -18.74
CA LEU A 303 5.05 23.52 -17.41
C LEU A 303 4.05 24.69 -17.34
N GLU A 304 3.86 25.42 -18.44
CA GLU A 304 2.92 26.54 -18.50
C GLU A 304 1.47 26.07 -18.23
N THR A 305 1.14 24.83 -18.57
CA THR A 305 -0.16 24.23 -18.25
C THR A 305 -0.43 24.12 -16.73
N TYR A 306 0.63 24.16 -15.91
CA TYR A 306 0.59 24.16 -14.45
C TYR A 306 0.74 25.56 -13.83
N ARG A 307 0.90 26.62 -14.64
CA ARG A 307 1.03 28.02 -14.18
C ARG A 307 -0.28 28.80 -14.26
N THR A 308 -1.39 28.15 -13.96
CA THR A 308 -2.70 28.82 -13.91
C THR A 308 -3.07 29.19 -12.47
N PRO A 309 -3.97 30.18 -12.24
CA PRO A 309 -4.45 30.52 -10.90
C PRO A 309 -5.01 29.32 -10.13
N PHE A 310 -5.58 28.34 -10.84
CA PHE A 310 -6.01 27.07 -10.24
C PHE A 310 -4.90 26.38 -9.45
N TRP A 311 -3.72 26.22 -10.05
CA TRP A 311 -2.59 25.53 -9.40
C TRP A 311 -1.92 26.40 -8.34
N ILE A 312 -1.62 27.66 -8.67
CA ILE A 312 -0.76 28.52 -7.85
C ILE A 312 -1.55 29.23 -6.75
N GLU A 313 -2.66 29.89 -7.10
CA GLU A 313 -3.37 30.78 -6.18
C GLU A 313 -4.42 30.02 -5.36
N TYR A 314 -5.25 29.20 -6.02
CA TYR A 314 -6.39 28.56 -5.38
C TYR A 314 -5.99 27.34 -4.55
N HIS A 315 -5.07 26.52 -5.06
CA HIS A 315 -4.67 25.28 -4.42
C HIS A 315 -3.25 25.30 -3.83
N GLN A 316 -2.40 26.24 -4.25
CA GLN A 316 -0.99 26.31 -3.85
C GLN A 316 -0.23 24.99 -4.10
N TRP A 317 -0.60 24.28 -5.17
CA TRP A 317 0.07 23.07 -5.61
C TRP A 317 1.19 23.43 -6.58
N PHE A 318 2.39 23.61 -6.02
CA PHE A 318 3.58 23.91 -6.79
C PHE A 318 4.16 22.67 -7.44
N ILE A 319 4.67 22.84 -8.65
CA ILE A 319 5.14 21.73 -9.49
C ILE A 319 6.62 21.91 -9.78
N ARG A 320 7.36 20.80 -9.76
CA ARG A 320 8.74 20.73 -10.19
C ARG A 320 8.88 19.72 -11.32
N CYS A 321 9.64 20.09 -12.33
CA CYS A 321 9.95 19.27 -13.50
C CYS A 321 11.46 19.06 -13.56
N HIS A 322 11.86 17.80 -13.60
CA HIS A 322 13.20 17.36 -13.94
C HIS A 322 13.13 16.75 -15.33
N TRP A 323 14.11 17.06 -16.17
CA TRP A 323 14.21 16.41 -17.47
C TRP A 323 15.65 16.18 -17.88
N ARG A 324 15.82 15.17 -18.73
CA ARG A 324 17.09 14.89 -19.41
C ARG A 324 16.83 14.43 -20.83
N ARG A 325 17.76 14.72 -21.72
CA ARG A 325 17.70 14.23 -23.10
C ARG A 325 18.19 12.79 -23.14
N TRP A 326 17.40 11.90 -23.71
CA TRP A 326 17.76 10.50 -23.93
C TRP A 326 17.71 10.17 -25.42
N ILE A 327 18.88 10.14 -26.09
CA ILE A 327 19.05 9.82 -27.52
C ILE A 327 18.17 10.72 -28.44
N LYS A 328 16.91 10.33 -28.66
CA LYS A 328 15.94 10.99 -29.54
C LYS A 328 14.71 11.54 -28.82
N SER A 329 14.65 11.46 -27.50
CA SER A 329 13.51 11.91 -26.70
C SER A 329 13.95 12.67 -25.46
N ILE A 330 12.97 13.26 -24.77
CA ILE A 330 13.16 13.92 -23.48
C ILE A 330 12.45 13.07 -22.45
N TRP A 331 13.19 12.57 -21.47
CA TRP A 331 12.63 11.91 -20.31
C TRP A 331 12.32 12.98 -19.28
N ILE A 332 11.05 13.04 -18.88
CA ILE A 332 10.53 14.03 -17.96
C ILE A 332 10.03 13.33 -16.72
N ARG A 333 10.34 13.93 -15.57
CA ARG A 333 9.66 13.65 -14.31
C ARG A 333 9.08 14.93 -13.74
N VAL A 334 7.78 14.93 -13.51
CA VAL A 334 7.04 16.07 -12.96
C VAL A 334 6.37 15.65 -11.67
N TYR A 335 6.49 16.46 -10.62
CA TYR A 335 5.90 16.14 -9.32
C TYR A 335 5.48 17.39 -8.56
N SER A 336 4.54 17.22 -7.63
CA SER A 336 4.13 18.31 -6.73
C SER A 336 5.08 18.48 -5.54
N LEU A 337 5.12 19.69 -4.99
CA LEU A 337 5.93 20.05 -3.82
C LEU A 337 5.04 20.22 -2.57
N PRO A 338 5.50 19.79 -1.37
CA PRO A 338 6.74 19.06 -1.13
C PRO A 338 6.70 17.64 -1.73
N TYR A 339 7.89 17.11 -2.05
CA TYR A 339 8.00 15.75 -2.57
C TYR A 339 7.48 14.74 -1.54
N ALA A 340 6.64 13.79 -1.99
CA ALA A 340 5.85 12.94 -1.09
C ALA A 340 6.01 11.43 -1.34
N PHE A 341 6.98 11.02 -2.17
CA PHE A 341 7.21 9.62 -2.52
C PHE A 341 8.47 9.11 -1.82
N ASP A 342 8.53 7.81 -1.56
CA ASP A 342 9.55 7.21 -0.70
C ASP A 342 10.92 7.17 -1.37
N CYS A 343 10.95 7.06 -2.70
CA CYS A 343 12.16 6.99 -3.49
C CYS A 343 12.26 8.16 -4.45
N PHE A 344 13.14 9.15 -4.14
CA PHE A 344 13.53 10.14 -5.15
C PHE A 344 14.49 9.46 -6.12
N PRO A 345 14.15 9.29 -7.41
CA PRO A 345 14.96 8.41 -8.23
C PRO A 345 16.23 9.15 -8.65
N ILE A 346 17.35 8.66 -8.13
CA ILE A 346 18.72 9.19 -8.22
C ILE A 346 19.20 9.31 -9.68
N PHE A 347 18.51 8.72 -10.65
CA PHE A 347 18.80 8.86 -12.09
C PHE A 347 18.79 10.31 -12.61
N PHE A 348 18.36 11.30 -11.81
CA PHE A 348 18.49 12.72 -12.11
C PHE A 348 19.61 13.44 -11.33
N ASP A 349 20.42 12.74 -10.54
CA ASP A 349 21.65 13.30 -9.94
C ASP A 349 22.86 13.22 -10.90
N GLU A 350 22.66 12.73 -12.12
CA GLU A 350 23.65 12.81 -13.19
C GLU A 350 23.84 14.26 -13.68
N LEU A 351 25.08 14.62 -14.06
CA LEU A 351 25.55 15.97 -14.43
C LEU A 351 24.71 16.71 -15.48
N ASP A 352 23.86 16.02 -16.24
CA ASP A 352 23.10 16.57 -17.36
C ASP A 352 21.60 16.77 -17.07
N SER A 353 21.13 16.51 -15.85
CA SER A 353 19.73 16.78 -15.52
C SER A 353 19.46 18.28 -15.41
N LYS A 354 18.33 18.72 -15.97
CA LYS A 354 17.85 20.10 -15.86
C LYS A 354 16.56 20.14 -15.04
N THR A 355 16.34 21.27 -14.37
CA THR A 355 15.18 21.46 -13.49
C THR A 355 14.52 22.82 -13.69
N LYS A 356 13.19 22.84 -13.57
CA LYS A 356 12.32 24.03 -13.63
C LYS A 356 11.17 23.82 -12.66
N SER A 357 10.57 24.92 -12.21
CA SER A 357 9.45 24.89 -11.27
C SER A 357 8.42 25.96 -11.61
N THR A 358 7.19 25.76 -11.14
CA THR A 358 6.16 26.80 -11.13
C THR A 358 6.38 27.82 -10.00
N CYS A 359 7.20 27.50 -8.99
CA CYS A 359 7.75 28.51 -8.08
C CYS A 359 8.77 29.36 -8.85
N SER A 360 8.52 30.65 -9.01
CA SER A 360 9.59 31.58 -9.37
C SER A 360 10.64 31.58 -8.26
N ARG A 361 11.92 31.67 -8.61
CA ARG A 361 13.08 31.69 -7.69
C ARG A 361 13.10 32.89 -6.72
N GLU A 362 12.02 33.67 -6.63
CA GLU A 362 11.91 34.91 -5.85
C GLU A 362 11.02 34.77 -4.61
N MET A 363 10.54 33.58 -4.27
CA MET A 363 10.05 33.33 -2.91
C MET A 363 11.26 32.98 -2.04
N HIS A 364 11.99 34.01 -1.60
CA HIS A 364 12.81 33.90 -0.41
C HIS A 364 11.90 33.43 0.72
N PHE A 365 11.99 32.15 1.08
CA PHE A 365 11.45 31.67 2.34
C PHE A 365 12.24 32.34 3.45
N SER A 366 11.69 33.44 3.97
CA SER A 366 12.13 34.12 5.19
C SER A 366 11.71 33.34 6.42
#